data_AF-A0A6A6EU05-F1
#
_entry.id   AF-A0A6A6EU05-F1
#
_cell.length_a   1.000
_cell.length_b   1.000
_cell.length_c   1.000
_cell.angle_alpha   90.00
_cell.angle_beta   90.00
_cell.angle_gamma   90.00
#
_symmetry.space_group_name_H-M   'P 1'
#
loop_
_entity.id
_entity.type
_entity.pdbx_description
1 polymer ?
#
loop_
_entity_poly.entity_id
_entity_poly.type
_entity_poly.pdbx_seq_one_letter_code
_entity_poly.pdbx_strand_id
1 'polypeptide(L)'
;RRQKLYEERRQLAMKELNRLRENSDSLTQPIEQEDFHRTLFARVRHLLPERDFLADALFQPTPLQSDEGKKVMESLVRLYQADCQVAYHPNMRPKDGHCPVLRCSKPMNTLMAPNRWSHIYHCVKASYEDQYGFARFCFLCNEWTTNEGKWSEHCQGHLDQPETIPVQCEPLVFRNALVTPGFCPFHLGNAGLPVAERMRQFHYRAKWQDHLNKELESLVKATCSHLRCTRLFPSTQDLLNHLQDAHRIGFPRPRK
;
A
#
# COMPACT_ATOMS: atom_id res chain seq x y z
N ARG A 1 -13.32 -8.70 47.00
CA ARG A 1 -12.18 -9.51 46.46
C ARG A 1 -11.95 -9.29 44.96
N ARG A 2 -12.95 -9.44 44.07
CA ARG A 2 -12.81 -9.18 42.62
C ARG A 2 -12.44 -7.73 42.26
N GLN A 3 -13.06 -6.75 42.91
CA GLN A 3 -12.79 -5.33 42.65
C GLN A 3 -11.34 -4.93 42.96
N LYS A 4 -10.78 -5.51 44.03
CA LYS A 4 -9.37 -5.32 44.41
C LYS A 4 -8.41 -5.87 43.35
N LEU A 5 -8.71 -7.06 42.80
CA LEU A 5 -7.93 -7.65 41.70
C LEU A 5 -8.02 -6.83 40.40
N TYR A 6 -9.17 -6.21 40.12
CA TYR A 6 -9.31 -5.30 38.97
C TYR A 6 -8.49 -4.03 39.15
N GLU A 7 -8.47 -3.46 40.36
CA GLU A 7 -7.68 -2.27 40.68
C GLU A 7 -6.18 -2.58 40.59
N GLU A 8 -5.75 -3.72 41.14
CA GLU A 8 -4.37 -4.21 41.06
C GLU A 8 -3.94 -4.42 39.60
N ARG A 9 -4.80 -5.02 38.76
CA ARG A 9 -4.53 -5.19 37.32
C ARG A 9 -4.42 -3.84 36.60
N ARG A 10 -5.27 -2.88 36.95
CA ARG A 10 -5.25 -1.53 36.37
C ARG A 10 -3.97 -0.78 36.75
N GLN A 11 -3.54 -0.90 38.01
CA GLN A 11 -2.30 -0.29 38.48
C GLN A 11 -1.06 -0.91 37.82
N LEU A 12 -1.04 -2.24 37.64
CA LEU A 12 0.03 -2.92 36.92
C LEU A 12 0.08 -2.49 35.45
N ALA A 13 -1.08 -2.42 34.77
CA ALA A 13 -1.15 -1.95 33.39
C ALA A 13 -0.68 -0.49 33.26
N MET A 14 -1.06 0.38 34.20
CA MET A 14 -0.64 1.78 34.21
C MET A 14 0.86 1.94 34.47
N LYS A 15 1.42 1.15 35.40
CA LYS A 15 2.86 1.14 35.68
C LYS A 15 3.68 0.70 34.47
N GLU A 16 3.24 -0.34 33.78
CA GLU A 16 3.92 -0.80 32.57
C GLU A 16 3.81 0.23 31.42
N LEU A 17 2.64 0.86 31.27
CA LEU A 17 2.45 1.98 30.32
C LEU A 17 3.38 3.15 30.60
N ASN A 18 3.53 3.54 31.87
CA ASN A 18 4.43 4.63 32.26
C ASN A 18 5.89 4.24 32.02
N ARG A 19 6.29 3.01 32.36
CA ARG A 19 7.64 2.50 32.08
C ARG A 19 7.96 2.51 30.58
N LEU A 20 7.00 2.12 29.73
CA LEU A 20 7.15 2.18 28.28
C LEU A 20 7.27 3.62 27.76
N ARG A 21 6.55 4.57 28.36
CA ARG A 21 6.67 6.00 28.02
C ARG A 21 8.03 6.57 28.43
N GLU A 22 8.47 6.30 29.64
CA GLU A 22 9.79 6.73 30.14
C GLU A 22 10.94 6.13 29.33
N ASN A 23 10.81 4.87 28.89
CA ASN A 23 11.78 4.24 27.99
C ASN A 23 11.69 4.76 26.54
N SER A 24 10.54 5.30 26.11
CA SER A 24 10.40 5.90 24.78
C SER A 24 11.09 7.27 24.67
N ASP A 25 11.25 8.00 25.77
CA ASP A 25 11.98 9.28 25.79
C ASP A 25 13.50 9.12 25.56
N SER A 26 14.06 7.90 25.70
CA SER A 26 15.45 7.60 25.33
C SER A 26 15.63 7.13 23.87
N LEU A 27 14.53 7.02 23.10
CA LEU A 27 14.57 6.84 21.65
C LEU A 27 14.03 8.12 21.01
N THR A 28 14.86 9.16 20.99
CA THR A 28 14.67 10.36 20.17
C THR A 28 14.80 10.04 18.68
N GLN A 29 13.88 9.22 18.18
CA GLN A 29 13.33 9.38 16.85
C GLN A 29 11.83 9.47 17.04
N PRO A 30 11.16 10.47 16.46
CA PRO A 30 9.72 10.58 16.58
C PRO A 30 9.14 9.26 16.07
N ILE A 31 8.61 8.44 16.99
CA ILE A 31 7.59 7.48 16.63
C ILE A 31 6.41 8.39 16.32
N GLU A 32 6.38 8.87 15.08
CA GLU A 32 5.14 9.27 14.47
C GLU A 32 4.25 8.03 14.62
N GLN A 33 3.40 8.02 15.64
CA GLN A 33 2.08 7.44 15.50
C GLN A 33 1.37 8.25 14.41
N GLU A 34 1.88 8.09 13.19
CA GLU A 34 1.32 8.59 11.95
C GLU A 34 -0.06 7.96 11.90
N ASP A 35 -1.04 8.82 12.19
CA ASP A 35 -2.46 8.54 12.19
C ASP A 35 -2.77 7.50 11.10
N PHE A 36 -3.33 6.35 11.47
CA PHE A 36 -3.62 5.27 10.54
C PHE A 36 -4.39 5.79 9.30
N HIS A 37 -5.22 6.81 9.50
CA HIS A 37 -5.92 7.51 8.44
C HIS A 37 -4.99 8.30 7.50
N ARG A 38 -3.94 8.96 8.00
CA ARG A 38 -2.91 9.61 7.17
C ARG A 38 -2.13 8.59 6.35
N THR A 39 -1.75 7.45 6.92
CA THR A 39 -1.02 6.41 6.18
C THR A 39 -1.87 5.76 5.09
N LEU A 40 -3.14 5.44 5.39
CA LEU A 40 -4.05 4.88 4.39
C LEU A 40 -4.36 5.90 3.29
N PHE A 41 -4.70 7.13 3.66
CA PHE A 41 -5.01 8.18 2.68
C PHE A 41 -3.79 8.47 1.80
N ALA A 42 -2.59 8.60 2.38
CA ALA A 42 -1.35 8.78 1.61
C ALA A 42 -1.13 7.67 0.58
N ARG A 43 -1.45 6.41 0.92
CA ARG A 43 -1.33 5.28 -0.01
C ARG A 43 -2.37 5.26 -1.12
N VAL A 44 -3.54 5.87 -0.93
CA VAL A 44 -4.64 5.85 -1.92
C VAL A 44 -4.91 7.20 -2.59
N ARG A 45 -4.24 8.29 -2.16
CA ARG A 45 -4.53 9.66 -2.62
C ARG A 45 -4.46 9.80 -4.14
N HIS A 46 -3.50 9.14 -4.78
CA HIS A 46 -3.31 9.12 -6.24
C HIS A 46 -4.51 8.53 -7.02
N LEU A 47 -5.43 7.80 -6.36
CA LEU A 47 -6.66 7.28 -6.96
C LEU A 47 -7.88 8.16 -6.74
N LEU A 48 -7.76 9.20 -5.93
CA LEU A 48 -8.86 10.03 -5.46
C LEU A 48 -8.56 11.50 -5.81
N PRO A 49 -8.46 11.87 -7.10
CA PRO A 49 -7.94 13.19 -7.51
C PRO A 49 -8.70 14.36 -6.89
N GLU A 50 -10.02 14.24 -6.73
CA GLU A 50 -10.82 15.27 -6.05
C GLU A 50 -10.47 15.39 -4.57
N ARG A 51 -10.30 14.25 -3.85
CA ARG A 51 -9.89 14.28 -2.44
C ARG A 51 -8.45 14.70 -2.27
N ASP A 52 -7.59 14.33 -3.21
CA ASP A 52 -6.18 14.68 -3.25
C ASP A 52 -6.03 16.20 -3.33
N PHE A 53 -6.69 16.81 -4.32
CA PHE A 53 -6.77 18.26 -4.45
C PHE A 53 -7.37 18.93 -3.20
N LEU A 54 -8.49 18.40 -2.68
CA LEU A 54 -9.14 18.96 -1.49
C LEU A 54 -8.27 18.85 -0.24
N ALA A 55 -7.43 17.83 -0.11
CA ALA A 55 -6.53 17.68 1.04
C ALA A 55 -5.57 18.86 1.16
N ASP A 56 -5.12 19.40 0.02
CA ASP A 56 -4.17 20.51 -0.02
C ASP A 56 -4.89 21.87 -0.04
N ALA A 57 -6.04 21.97 -0.74
CA ALA A 57 -6.72 23.24 -1.03
C ALA A 57 -7.84 23.62 -0.04
N LEU A 58 -8.55 22.66 0.56
CA LEU A 58 -9.79 22.93 1.32
C LEU A 58 -9.60 23.85 2.52
N PHE A 59 -8.44 23.78 3.17
CA PHE A 59 -8.13 24.56 4.38
C PHE A 59 -7.27 25.80 4.09
N GLN A 60 -7.01 26.11 2.81
CA GLN A 60 -6.30 27.33 2.45
C GLN A 60 -7.22 28.54 2.65
N PRO A 61 -6.73 29.66 3.23
CA PRO A 61 -7.54 30.84 3.50
C PRO A 61 -7.78 31.64 2.21
N THR A 62 -8.65 31.12 1.34
CA THR A 62 -8.96 31.71 0.03
C THR A 62 -10.44 32.07 -0.06
N PRO A 63 -10.82 33.25 -0.59
CA PRO A 63 -12.22 33.62 -0.75
C PRO A 63 -12.99 32.61 -1.62
N LEU A 64 -14.19 32.21 -1.22
CA LEU A 64 -15.02 31.24 -1.96
C LEU A 64 -15.34 31.67 -3.40
N GLN A 65 -15.38 32.98 -3.66
CA GLN A 65 -15.69 33.54 -4.98
C GLN A 65 -14.49 33.59 -5.93
N SER A 66 -13.28 33.35 -5.42
CA SER A 66 -12.08 33.22 -6.25
C SER A 66 -12.15 31.97 -7.13
N ASP A 67 -11.30 31.90 -8.15
CA ASP A 67 -11.22 30.72 -9.02
C ASP A 67 -10.83 29.46 -8.23
N GLU A 68 -9.98 29.61 -7.22
CA GLU A 68 -9.58 28.50 -6.35
C GLU A 68 -10.73 28.06 -5.44
N GLY A 69 -11.44 29.02 -4.83
CA GLY A 69 -12.64 28.76 -4.02
C GLY A 69 -13.74 28.04 -4.82
N LYS A 70 -13.96 28.45 -6.07
CA LYS A 70 -14.91 27.78 -6.99
C LYS A 70 -14.46 26.34 -7.30
N LYS A 71 -13.19 26.11 -7.61
CA LYS A 71 -12.65 24.76 -7.86
C LYS A 71 -12.80 23.84 -6.64
N VAL A 72 -12.60 24.35 -5.43
CA VAL A 72 -12.85 23.61 -4.18
C VAL A 72 -14.32 23.20 -4.09
N MET A 73 -15.25 24.14 -4.31
CA MET A 73 -16.68 23.85 -4.27
C MET A 73 -17.11 22.83 -5.34
N GLU A 74 -16.64 22.99 -6.58
CA GLU A 74 -16.88 22.02 -7.65
C GLU A 74 -16.34 20.62 -7.32
N SER A 75 -15.14 20.55 -6.72
CA SER A 75 -14.52 19.29 -6.33
C SER A 75 -15.31 18.59 -5.20
N LEU A 76 -15.87 19.35 -4.26
CA LEU A 76 -16.78 18.83 -3.23
C LEU A 76 -18.05 18.25 -3.86
N VAL A 77 -18.65 18.95 -4.82
CA VAL A 77 -19.85 18.47 -5.54
C VAL A 77 -19.53 17.20 -6.33
N ARG A 78 -18.43 17.17 -7.09
CA ARG A 78 -17.99 15.97 -7.81
C ARG A 78 -17.75 14.80 -6.87
N LEU A 79 -17.10 15.04 -5.72
CA LEU A 79 -16.86 14.01 -4.72
C LEU A 79 -18.16 13.43 -4.13
N TYR A 80 -19.16 14.28 -3.92
CA TYR A 80 -20.49 13.87 -3.44
C TYR A 80 -21.24 13.04 -4.49
N GLN A 81 -21.11 13.39 -5.77
CA GLN A 81 -21.81 12.73 -6.87
C GLN A 81 -21.10 11.46 -7.40
N ALA A 82 -19.81 11.28 -7.12
CA ALA A 82 -19.01 10.21 -7.69
C ALA A 82 -19.45 8.81 -7.21
N ASP A 83 -19.48 7.85 -8.15
CA ASP A 83 -19.59 6.42 -7.82
C ASP A 83 -18.34 5.98 -7.04
N CYS A 84 -18.52 5.71 -5.75
CA CYS A 84 -17.47 5.33 -4.84
C CYS A 84 -17.26 3.82 -4.72
N GLN A 85 -17.92 3.00 -5.55
CA GLN A 85 -17.84 1.55 -5.46
C GLN A 85 -16.51 0.99 -5.97
N VAL A 86 -15.94 1.60 -7.01
CA VAL A 86 -14.70 1.10 -7.64
C VAL A 86 -13.69 2.23 -7.81
N ALA A 87 -12.48 2.06 -7.28
CA ALA A 87 -11.36 2.94 -7.60
C ALA A 87 -10.66 2.48 -8.89
N TYR A 88 -10.13 3.42 -9.67
CA TYR A 88 -9.38 3.12 -10.89
C TYR A 88 -8.09 3.90 -10.91
N HIS A 89 -7.01 3.19 -11.23
CA HIS A 89 -5.75 3.82 -11.62
C HIS A 89 -5.98 4.73 -12.82
N PRO A 90 -5.30 5.90 -12.92
CA PRO A 90 -5.52 6.87 -14.01
C PRO A 90 -5.53 6.24 -15.41
N ASN A 91 -4.57 5.34 -15.68
CA ASN A 91 -4.40 4.64 -16.96
C ASN A 91 -5.32 3.41 -17.13
N MET A 92 -6.25 3.16 -16.21
CA MET A 92 -7.17 2.02 -16.22
C MET A 92 -8.61 2.43 -15.92
N ARG A 93 -8.97 3.69 -16.17
CA ARG A 93 -10.36 4.16 -16.05
C ARG A 93 -11.22 3.60 -17.19
N PRO A 94 -12.49 3.24 -16.92
CA PRO A 94 -13.45 2.95 -17.97
C PRO A 94 -13.58 4.13 -18.95
N LYS A 95 -13.72 3.84 -20.23
CA LYS A 95 -14.03 4.86 -21.26
C LYS A 95 -15.52 4.81 -21.54
N ASP A 96 -16.22 5.91 -21.31
CA ASP A 96 -17.69 6.01 -21.47
C ASP A 96 -18.46 4.88 -20.75
N GLY A 97 -17.98 4.48 -19.56
CA GLY A 97 -18.56 3.38 -18.78
C GLY A 97 -18.24 1.96 -19.28
N HIS A 98 -17.37 1.82 -20.27
CA HIS A 98 -16.97 0.54 -20.87
C HIS A 98 -15.49 0.22 -20.61
N CYS A 99 -15.14 -1.04 -20.85
CA CYS A 99 -13.75 -1.50 -20.78
C CYS A 99 -12.92 -0.69 -21.80
N PRO A 100 -11.75 -0.12 -21.41
CA PRO A 100 -10.97 0.75 -22.29
C PRO A 100 -10.32 0.02 -23.47
N VAL A 101 -10.30 -1.32 -23.46
CA VAL A 101 -9.80 -2.15 -24.55
C VAL A 101 -10.87 -2.26 -25.63
N LEU A 102 -10.60 -1.68 -26.81
CA LEU A 102 -11.56 -1.59 -27.92
C LEU A 102 -12.19 -2.92 -28.32
N ARG A 103 -11.39 -3.99 -28.42
CA ARG A 103 -11.89 -5.34 -28.77
C ARG A 103 -12.81 -5.94 -27.71
N CYS A 104 -12.72 -5.48 -26.46
CA CYS A 104 -13.56 -5.95 -25.37
C CYS A 104 -14.82 -5.08 -25.24
N SER A 105 -14.64 -3.76 -25.06
CA SER A 105 -15.70 -2.75 -24.91
C SER A 105 -16.88 -3.18 -24.03
N LYS A 106 -16.64 -4.03 -23.03
CA LYS A 106 -17.69 -4.55 -22.15
C LYS A 106 -18.26 -3.42 -21.29
N PRO A 107 -19.59 -3.27 -21.15
CA PRO A 107 -20.15 -2.28 -20.25
C PRO A 107 -19.85 -2.62 -18.78
N MET A 108 -19.25 -1.71 -18.01
CA MET A 108 -18.83 -1.98 -16.63
C MET A 108 -20.01 -2.22 -15.68
N ASN A 109 -21.19 -1.67 -15.98
CA ASN A 109 -22.40 -1.88 -15.18
C ASN A 109 -22.90 -3.34 -15.22
N THR A 110 -22.53 -4.14 -16.23
CA THR A 110 -22.86 -5.57 -16.31
C THR A 110 -22.03 -6.43 -15.36
N LEU A 111 -20.92 -5.88 -14.85
CA LEU A 111 -20.05 -6.55 -13.90
C LEU A 111 -20.39 -6.09 -12.48
N MET A 112 -20.37 -7.03 -11.53
CA MET A 112 -20.38 -6.69 -10.10
C MET A 112 -19.17 -5.82 -9.76
N ALA A 113 -19.35 -4.85 -8.87
CA ALA A 113 -18.30 -3.88 -8.51
C ALA A 113 -16.93 -4.52 -8.18
N PRO A 114 -16.84 -5.62 -7.39
CA PRO A 114 -15.58 -6.33 -7.13
C PRO A 114 -14.82 -6.81 -8.38
N ASN A 115 -15.52 -7.02 -9.50
CA ASN A 115 -14.97 -7.60 -10.70
C ASN A 115 -14.56 -6.55 -11.75
N ARG A 116 -15.02 -5.30 -11.62
CA ARG A 116 -14.82 -4.27 -12.65
C ARG A 116 -13.36 -3.90 -12.84
N TRP A 117 -12.66 -3.58 -11.75
CA TRP A 117 -11.24 -3.23 -11.80
C TRP A 117 -10.39 -4.40 -12.30
N SER A 118 -10.61 -5.59 -11.73
CA SER A 118 -9.88 -6.81 -12.10
C SER A 118 -10.06 -7.14 -13.59
N HIS A 119 -11.29 -7.01 -14.09
CA HIS A 119 -11.57 -7.17 -15.52
C HIS A 119 -10.74 -6.21 -16.38
N ILE A 120 -10.75 -4.91 -16.07
CA ILE A 120 -9.98 -3.92 -16.85
C ILE A 120 -8.49 -4.23 -16.79
N TYR A 121 -7.95 -4.48 -15.60
CA TYR A 121 -6.53 -4.82 -15.41
C TYR A 121 -6.12 -6.00 -16.29
N HIS A 122 -6.84 -7.13 -16.19
CA HIS A 122 -6.53 -8.33 -16.96
C HIS A 122 -6.76 -8.16 -18.46
N CYS A 123 -7.77 -7.40 -18.86
CA CYS A 123 -8.08 -7.16 -20.26
C CYS A 123 -7.02 -6.26 -20.93
N VAL A 124 -6.59 -5.18 -20.26
CA VAL A 124 -5.50 -4.32 -20.74
C VAL A 124 -4.20 -5.10 -20.79
N LYS A 125 -3.89 -5.87 -19.75
CA LYS A 125 -2.71 -6.75 -19.72
C LYS A 125 -2.67 -7.70 -20.91
N ALA A 126 -3.77 -8.44 -21.13
CA ALA A 126 -3.88 -9.39 -22.22
C ALA A 126 -3.74 -8.70 -23.59
N SER A 127 -4.32 -7.51 -23.75
CA SER A 127 -4.18 -6.73 -24.99
C SER A 127 -2.73 -6.33 -25.27
N TYR A 128 -1.96 -5.95 -24.25
CA TYR A 128 -0.55 -5.64 -24.42
C TYR A 128 0.32 -6.89 -24.62
N GLU A 129 0.02 -7.98 -23.93
CA GLU A 129 0.72 -9.26 -24.13
C GLU A 129 0.48 -9.81 -25.54
N ASP A 130 -0.73 -9.68 -26.09
CA ASP A 130 -1.05 -10.05 -27.48
C ASP A 130 -0.25 -9.22 -28.50
N GLN A 131 -0.09 -7.92 -28.24
CA GLN A 131 0.59 -7.02 -29.17
C GLN A 131 2.13 -7.05 -29.06
N TYR A 132 2.66 -7.19 -27.85
CA TYR A 132 4.10 -6.99 -27.56
C TYR A 132 4.78 -8.23 -26.98
N GLY A 133 4.05 -9.30 -26.66
CA GLY A 133 4.56 -10.50 -26.00
C GLY A 133 4.87 -10.35 -24.50
N PHE A 134 4.83 -9.12 -23.97
CA PHE A 134 5.12 -8.81 -22.58
C PHE A 134 4.29 -7.62 -22.10
N ALA A 135 3.77 -7.70 -20.87
CA ALA A 135 3.17 -6.56 -20.20
C ALA A 135 3.27 -6.67 -18.67
N ARG A 136 3.84 -5.63 -18.06
CA ARG A 136 3.86 -5.44 -16.60
C ARG A 136 3.35 -4.06 -16.26
N PHE A 137 2.60 -3.97 -15.17
CA PHE A 137 2.11 -2.71 -14.64
C PHE A 137 2.89 -2.38 -13.38
N CYS A 138 3.52 -1.20 -13.32
CA CYS A 138 4.07 -0.68 -12.08
C CYS A 138 2.94 0.03 -11.32
N PHE A 139 2.55 -0.52 -10.16
CA PHE A 139 1.57 0.13 -9.30
C PHE A 139 2.13 1.33 -8.53
N LEU A 140 3.46 1.50 -8.48
CA LEU A 140 4.08 2.68 -7.87
C LEU A 140 3.98 3.89 -8.80
N CYS A 141 4.18 3.69 -10.11
CA CYS A 141 4.11 4.74 -11.13
C CYS A 141 2.75 4.85 -11.82
N ASN A 142 1.89 3.83 -11.69
CA ASN A 142 0.63 3.69 -12.42
C ASN A 142 0.78 3.55 -13.93
N GLU A 143 1.83 2.85 -14.38
CA GLU A 143 2.22 2.77 -15.78
C GLU A 143 2.44 1.33 -16.27
N TRP A 144 2.12 1.11 -17.55
CA TRP A 144 2.39 -0.16 -18.22
C TRP A 144 3.75 -0.12 -18.91
N THR A 145 4.50 -1.21 -18.78
CA THR A 145 5.72 -1.49 -19.53
C THR A 145 5.53 -2.73 -20.36
N THR A 146 5.80 -2.64 -21.66
CA THR A 146 5.59 -3.72 -22.63
C THR A 146 6.89 -4.35 -23.15
N ASN A 147 8.02 -4.04 -22.50
CA ASN A 147 9.32 -4.59 -22.81
C ASN A 147 10.02 -5.03 -21.52
N GLU A 148 10.58 -6.23 -21.50
CA GLU A 148 11.19 -6.83 -20.31
C GLU A 148 12.47 -6.12 -19.84
N GLY A 149 13.31 -5.64 -20.77
CA GLY A 149 14.50 -4.86 -20.46
C GLY A 149 14.13 -3.53 -19.79
N LYS A 150 13.18 -2.80 -20.40
CA LYS A 150 12.64 -1.56 -19.83
C LYS A 150 11.98 -1.78 -18.47
N TRP A 151 11.33 -2.92 -18.26
CA TRP A 151 10.76 -3.27 -16.96
C TRP A 151 11.85 -3.44 -15.90
N SER A 152 12.93 -4.14 -16.24
CA SER A 152 14.07 -4.32 -15.34
C SER A 152 14.74 -2.99 -15.01
N GLU A 153 14.99 -2.14 -16.00
CA GLU A 153 15.55 -0.79 -15.82
C GLU A 153 14.64 0.07 -14.94
N HIS A 154 13.32 0.04 -15.20
CA HIS A 154 12.33 0.76 -14.41
C HIS A 154 12.32 0.31 -12.94
N CYS A 155 12.34 -1.02 -12.70
CA CYS A 155 12.44 -1.57 -11.36
C CYS A 155 13.76 -1.19 -10.66
N GLN A 156 14.88 -1.09 -11.40
CA GLN A 156 16.15 -0.64 -10.84
C GLN A 156 16.04 0.81 -10.36
N GLY A 157 15.38 1.68 -11.13
CA GLY A 157 15.14 3.07 -10.72
C GLY A 157 14.43 3.20 -9.37
N HIS A 158 13.48 2.30 -9.06
CA HIS A 158 12.87 2.23 -7.73
C HIS A 158 13.82 1.71 -6.63
N LEU A 159 14.68 0.74 -6.95
CA LEU A 159 15.65 0.21 -5.99
C LEU A 159 16.74 1.23 -5.67
N ASP A 160 17.10 2.09 -6.63
CA ASP A 160 18.06 3.19 -6.46
C ASP A 160 17.47 4.38 -5.68
N GLN A 161 16.14 4.49 -5.63
CA GLN A 161 15.38 5.51 -4.90
C GLN A 161 14.37 4.84 -3.94
N PRO A 162 14.85 4.21 -2.84
CA PRO A 162 14.00 3.40 -1.96
C PRO A 162 12.80 4.15 -1.36
N GLU A 163 12.84 5.48 -1.26
CA GLU A 163 11.74 6.33 -0.83
C GLU A 163 10.48 6.19 -1.70
N THR A 164 10.65 5.80 -2.97
CA THR A 164 9.55 5.51 -3.90
C THR A 164 8.83 4.20 -3.56
N ILE A 165 9.44 3.35 -2.72
CA ILE A 165 8.88 2.07 -2.30
C ILE A 165 8.16 2.25 -0.96
N PRO A 166 6.89 1.80 -0.85
CA PRO A 166 6.14 1.88 0.41
C PRO A 166 6.80 1.10 1.53
N VAL A 167 6.79 1.65 2.74
CA VAL A 167 7.25 0.92 3.94
C VAL A 167 6.30 -0.24 4.25
N GLN A 168 4.99 0.00 4.13
CA GLN A 168 3.99 -1.05 4.34
C GLN A 168 3.98 -1.99 3.11
N CYS A 169 4.34 -3.25 3.34
CA CYS A 169 4.66 -4.22 2.30
C CYS A 169 3.46 -5.06 1.85
N GLU A 170 2.31 -4.93 2.51
CA GLU A 170 1.11 -5.72 2.26
C GLU A 170 0.30 -5.18 1.06
N PRO A 171 -0.34 -6.08 0.29
CA PRO A 171 -1.28 -5.66 -0.74
C PRO A 171 -2.44 -4.88 -0.12
N LEU A 172 -2.77 -3.73 -0.72
CA LEU A 172 -3.86 -2.86 -0.33
C LEU A 172 -4.95 -2.86 -1.41
N VAL A 173 -6.14 -3.31 -1.04
CA VAL A 173 -7.36 -3.19 -1.85
C VAL A 173 -8.21 -2.07 -1.27
N PHE A 174 -8.63 -1.14 -2.12
CA PHE A 174 -9.50 -0.03 -1.74
C PHE A 174 -10.55 0.16 -2.82
N ARG A 175 -11.82 0.28 -2.41
CA ARG A 175 -12.98 0.36 -3.32
C ARG A 175 -12.85 -0.67 -4.44
N ASN A 176 -12.80 -1.96 -4.09
CA ASN A 176 -12.78 -3.07 -5.04
C ASN A 176 -11.60 -3.11 -6.04
N ALA A 177 -10.57 -2.29 -5.85
CA ALA A 177 -9.40 -2.24 -6.72
C ALA A 177 -8.12 -2.47 -5.94
N LEU A 178 -7.16 -3.19 -6.53
CA LEU A 178 -5.82 -3.28 -5.98
C LEU A 178 -5.11 -1.95 -6.22
N VAL A 179 -4.75 -1.27 -5.14
CA VAL A 179 -4.09 0.03 -5.16
C VAL A 179 -2.59 -0.14 -5.09
N THR A 180 -2.13 -0.92 -4.11
CA THR A 180 -0.73 -1.21 -3.89
C THR A 180 -0.56 -2.73 -3.86
N PRO A 181 0.38 -3.30 -4.62
CA PRO A 181 0.68 -4.71 -4.54
C PRO A 181 1.44 -5.00 -3.25
N GLY A 182 1.49 -6.27 -2.89
CA GLY A 182 2.42 -6.71 -1.86
C GLY A 182 3.85 -6.73 -2.40
N PHE A 183 4.80 -6.37 -1.56
CA PHE A 183 6.23 -6.53 -1.79
C PHE A 183 6.81 -7.42 -0.70
N CYS A 184 7.86 -8.18 -1.02
CA CYS A 184 8.58 -8.96 -0.03
C CYS A 184 9.79 -8.16 0.45
N PRO A 185 9.88 -7.78 1.75
CA PRO A 185 11.03 -7.04 2.25
C PRO A 185 12.33 -7.83 2.11
N PHE A 186 12.28 -9.16 2.20
CA PHE A 186 13.44 -10.04 2.05
C PHE A 186 14.00 -10.00 0.62
N HIS A 187 13.12 -10.05 -0.38
CA HIS A 187 13.51 -9.91 -1.78
C HIS A 187 14.00 -8.49 -2.10
N LEU A 188 13.31 -7.45 -1.62
CA LEU A 188 13.70 -6.06 -1.84
C LEU A 188 15.16 -5.81 -1.41
N GLY A 189 15.54 -6.28 -0.22
CA GLY A 189 16.90 -6.16 0.30
C GLY A 189 17.93 -7.14 -0.26
N ASN A 190 17.52 -8.16 -1.02
CA ASN A 190 18.44 -9.18 -1.49
C ASN A 190 19.09 -8.77 -2.83
N ALA A 191 20.26 -8.14 -2.75
CA ALA A 191 21.04 -7.73 -3.92
C ALA A 191 21.51 -8.89 -4.82
N GLY A 192 21.43 -10.15 -4.35
CA GLY A 192 21.76 -11.33 -5.15
C GLY A 192 20.64 -11.79 -6.09
N LEU A 193 19.43 -11.24 -5.97
CA LEU A 193 18.31 -11.57 -6.86
C LEU A 193 18.26 -10.64 -8.08
N PRO A 194 17.74 -11.12 -9.23
CA PRO A 194 17.42 -10.26 -10.36
C PRO A 194 16.48 -9.12 -9.94
N VAL A 195 16.66 -7.94 -10.54
CA VAL A 195 15.93 -6.71 -10.22
C VAL A 195 14.41 -6.90 -10.23
N ALA A 196 13.88 -7.57 -11.26
CA ALA A 196 12.44 -7.86 -11.37
C ALA A 196 11.92 -8.79 -10.27
N GLU A 197 12.74 -9.71 -9.76
CA GLU A 197 12.38 -10.60 -8.64
C GLU A 197 12.48 -9.89 -7.28
N ARG A 198 13.42 -8.95 -7.13
CA ARG A 198 13.49 -8.06 -5.97
C ARG A 198 12.23 -7.21 -5.85
N MET A 199 11.79 -6.64 -6.97
CA MET A 199 10.59 -5.80 -7.11
C MET A 199 9.32 -6.60 -7.41
N ARG A 200 9.28 -7.89 -7.09
CA ARG A 200 8.12 -8.74 -7.38
C ARG A 200 6.86 -8.20 -6.71
N GLN A 201 5.84 -7.94 -7.53
CA GLN A 201 4.54 -7.42 -7.12
C GLN A 201 3.55 -8.57 -6.89
N PHE A 202 3.00 -8.67 -5.69
CA PHE A 202 1.98 -9.66 -5.34
C PHE A 202 0.58 -9.04 -5.38
N HIS A 203 -0.27 -9.51 -6.29
CA HIS A 203 -1.63 -8.95 -6.42
C HIS A 203 -2.63 -9.48 -5.40
N TYR A 204 -2.36 -10.66 -4.83
CA TYR A 204 -3.27 -11.35 -3.93
C TYR A 204 -2.63 -11.53 -2.56
N ARG A 205 -3.38 -11.16 -1.51
CA ARG A 205 -2.92 -11.26 -0.12
C ARG A 205 -2.50 -12.67 0.28
N ALA A 206 -3.27 -13.69 -0.11
CA ALA A 206 -2.94 -15.08 0.20
C ALA A 206 -1.59 -15.50 -0.40
N LYS A 207 -1.35 -15.20 -1.68
CA LYS A 207 -0.08 -15.54 -2.35
C LYS A 207 1.11 -14.79 -1.77
N TRP A 208 0.91 -13.52 -1.41
CA TRP A 208 1.91 -12.73 -0.70
C TRP A 208 2.25 -13.33 0.66
N GLN A 209 1.24 -13.69 1.46
CA GLN A 209 1.42 -14.27 2.79
C GLN A 209 2.06 -15.66 2.73
N ASP A 210 1.65 -16.51 1.79
CA ASP A 210 2.26 -17.82 1.56
C ASP A 210 3.75 -17.70 1.21
N HIS A 211 4.11 -16.70 0.40
CA HIS A 211 5.51 -16.44 0.08
C HIS A 211 6.29 -15.96 1.30
N LEU A 212 5.76 -14.99 2.06
CA LEU A 212 6.42 -14.49 3.27
C LEU A 212 6.63 -15.57 4.33
N ASN A 213 5.68 -16.48 4.53
CA ASN A 213 5.84 -17.57 5.49
C ASN A 213 7.07 -18.44 5.17
N LYS A 214 7.35 -18.69 3.89
CA LYS A 214 8.54 -19.45 3.45
C LYS A 214 9.85 -18.69 3.72
N GLU A 215 9.86 -17.39 3.46
CA GLU A 215 11.02 -16.53 3.76
C GLU A 215 11.30 -16.48 5.26
N LEU A 216 10.25 -16.45 6.08
CA LEU A 216 10.33 -16.41 7.53
C LEU A 216 10.83 -17.72 8.15
N GLU A 217 10.49 -18.88 7.57
CA GLU A 217 11.05 -20.17 7.97
C GLU A 217 12.57 -20.23 7.80
N SER A 218 13.09 -19.49 6.82
CA SER A 218 14.53 -19.42 6.50
C SER A 218 15.24 -18.24 7.18
N LEU A 219 14.58 -17.57 8.13
CA LEU A 219 15.11 -16.34 8.74
C LEU A 219 16.23 -16.63 9.74
N VAL A 220 17.46 -16.43 9.31
CA VAL A 220 18.67 -16.59 10.16
C VAL A 220 19.12 -15.26 10.79
N LYS A 221 18.67 -14.12 10.26
CA LYS A 221 19.16 -12.78 10.62
C LYS A 221 18.18 -12.02 11.51
N ALA A 222 18.72 -11.35 12.53
CA ALA A 222 17.98 -10.40 13.38
C ALA A 222 18.00 -8.96 12.80
N THR A 223 17.95 -8.83 11.47
CA THR A 223 17.96 -7.53 10.78
C THR A 223 16.80 -7.43 9.80
N CYS A 224 16.13 -6.28 9.76
CA CYS A 224 15.12 -6.05 8.73
C CYS A 224 15.79 -5.98 7.36
N SER A 225 15.24 -6.70 6.39
CA SER A 225 15.77 -6.71 5.01
C SER A 225 15.12 -5.63 4.13
N HIS A 226 14.14 -4.88 4.63
CA HIS A 226 13.51 -3.82 3.86
C HIS A 226 14.50 -2.69 3.57
N LEU A 227 14.55 -2.20 2.33
CA LEU A 227 15.54 -1.20 1.87
C LEU A 227 15.51 0.11 2.64
N ARG A 228 14.35 0.45 3.22
CA ARG A 228 14.15 1.65 4.04
C ARG A 228 14.43 1.44 5.53
N CYS A 229 14.97 0.28 5.92
CA CYS A 229 15.21 -0.07 7.30
C CYS A 229 16.68 -0.45 7.52
N THR A 230 17.31 0.21 8.49
CA THR A 230 18.71 -0.05 8.91
C THR A 230 18.79 -0.59 10.34
N ARG A 231 17.64 -0.88 10.96
CA ARG A 231 17.56 -1.27 12.37
C ARG A 231 18.06 -2.70 12.57
N LEU A 232 18.91 -2.84 13.58
CA LEU A 232 19.33 -4.13 14.14
C LEU A 232 18.39 -4.47 15.30
N PHE A 233 17.99 -5.73 15.41
CA PHE A 233 17.07 -6.19 16.45
C PHE A 233 17.82 -7.12 17.42
N PRO A 234 17.58 -7.01 18.73
CA PRO A 234 18.26 -7.83 19.73
C PRO A 234 17.74 -9.28 19.75
N SER A 235 16.57 -9.55 19.17
CA SER A 235 16.02 -10.90 19.02
C SER A 235 15.20 -11.06 17.73
N THR A 236 14.98 -12.31 17.32
CA THR A 236 14.06 -12.65 16.24
C THR A 236 12.64 -12.16 16.55
N GLN A 237 12.19 -12.24 17.80
CA GLN A 237 10.85 -11.79 18.18
C GLN A 237 10.69 -10.28 17.98
N ASP A 238 11.72 -9.49 18.28
CA ASP A 238 11.68 -8.04 18.07
C ASP A 238 11.65 -7.68 16.59
N LEU A 239 12.38 -8.44 15.76
CA LEU A 239 12.29 -8.32 14.31
C LEU A 239 10.87 -8.67 13.81
N LEU A 240 10.26 -9.75 14.30
CA LEU A 240 8.89 -10.11 13.93
C LEU A 240 7.90 -8.99 14.33
N ASN A 241 7.99 -8.47 15.55
CA ASN A 241 7.16 -7.34 15.98
C ASN A 241 7.33 -6.12 15.06
N HIS A 242 8.57 -5.78 14.71
CA HIS A 242 8.86 -4.71 13.76
C HIS A 242 8.26 -4.96 12.37
N LEU A 243 8.40 -6.17 11.83
CA LEU A 243 7.82 -6.55 10.54
C LEU A 243 6.28 -6.45 10.57
N GLN A 244 5.64 -6.78 11.69
CA GLN A 244 4.20 -6.61 11.85
C GLN A 244 3.78 -5.14 11.90
N ASP A 245 4.47 -4.34 12.70
CA ASP A 245 4.05 -2.97 12.99
C ASP A 245 4.40 -2.00 11.86
N ALA A 246 5.64 -2.06 11.34
CA ALA A 246 6.12 -1.18 10.29
C ALA A 246 5.75 -1.67 8.88
N HIS A 247 5.91 -2.97 8.63
CA HIS A 247 5.74 -3.56 7.29
C HIS A 247 4.41 -4.28 7.08
N ARG A 248 3.53 -4.31 8.10
CA ARG A 248 2.19 -4.92 8.08
C ARG A 248 2.20 -6.42 7.73
N ILE A 249 3.28 -7.11 8.08
CA ILE A 249 3.43 -8.54 7.88
C ILE A 249 2.72 -9.26 9.02
N GLY A 250 1.55 -9.82 8.72
CA GLY A 250 0.74 -10.54 9.69
C GLY A 250 1.27 -11.96 9.89
N PHE A 251 1.74 -12.27 11.09
CA PHE A 251 2.14 -13.62 11.47
C PHE A 251 0.92 -14.45 11.89
N PRO A 252 0.81 -15.72 11.48
CA PRO A 252 -0.15 -16.62 12.12
C PRO A 252 0.22 -16.72 13.60
N ARG A 253 -0.71 -16.33 14.48
CA ARG A 253 -0.52 -16.56 15.92
C ARG A 253 -0.39 -18.07 16.15
N PRO A 254 0.51 -18.54 17.02
CA PRO A 254 0.55 -19.95 17.38
C PRO A 254 -0.84 -20.35 17.88
N ARG A 255 -1.39 -21.43 17.31
CA ARG A 255 -2.60 -22.06 17.84
C ARG A 255 -2.26 -22.50 19.27
N LYS A 256 -2.91 -21.88 20.25
CA LYS A 256 -2.87 -22.34 21.65
C LYS A 256 -3.62 -23.65 21.78
#